data_AF-A0A0D2XZX5-F1
#
_entry.id   AF-A0A0D2XZX5-F1
#
_cell.length_a   1.000
_cell.length_b   1.000
_cell.length_c   1.000
_cell.angle_alpha   90.00
_cell.angle_beta   90.00
_cell.angle_gamma   90.00
#
_symmetry.space_group_name_H-M   'P 1'
#
loop_
_entity.id
_entity.type
_entity.pdbx_description
1 polymer ?
#
loop_
_entity_poly.entity_id
_entity_poly.type
_entity_poly.pdbx_seq_one_letter_code
_entity_poly.pdbx_strand_id
1 'polypeptide(L)'
;MTVTTVPATHPIARRGPVSQISTAELHQSSDLQHQRREAHIPKGSNDEEQLYILTLLTDKRHHGEMTALRRQWFPPRLLKVDAHITLFHALPGSKLSKVKADIADVAARTARFPIGVGDQDVYEMGKGVGIKLYAG
;
A
#
# COMPACT_ATOMS: atom_id res chain seq x y z
N MET A 1 13.80 15.92 7.07
CA MET A 1 12.67 14.97 7.16
C MET A 1 11.44 15.77 7.53
N THR A 2 10.45 15.85 6.66
CA THR A 2 9.25 16.66 6.89
C THR A 2 8.06 15.72 6.85
N VAL A 3 7.26 15.70 7.94
CA VAL A 3 6.08 14.86 8.10
C VAL A 3 4.87 15.78 8.09
N THR A 4 3.96 15.56 7.15
CA THR A 4 2.69 16.29 7.07
C THR A 4 1.56 15.30 7.32
N THR A 5 0.66 15.62 8.26
CA THR A 5 -0.56 14.87 8.53
C THR A 5 -1.77 15.80 8.43
N VAL A 6 -2.89 15.28 7.93
CA VAL A 6 -4.18 15.99 7.84
C VAL A 6 -5.23 15.12 8.53
N PRO A 7 -6.01 15.64 9.49
CA PRO A 7 -7.07 14.87 10.14
C PRO A 7 -8.37 14.95 9.33
N ALA A 8 -9.14 13.87 9.31
CA ALA A 8 -10.51 13.87 8.80
C ALA A 8 -11.47 13.56 9.96
N THR A 9 -12.43 14.45 10.18
CA THR A 9 -13.53 14.26 11.14
C THR A 9 -14.79 14.76 10.46
N HIS A 10 -15.84 13.95 10.30
CA HIS A 10 -17.21 14.44 10.09
C HIS A 10 -18.26 13.40 10.56
N PRO A 11 -19.44 13.84 11.05
CA PRO A 11 -20.38 13.03 11.84
C PRO A 11 -21.49 12.36 11.01
N ILE A 12 -22.13 11.35 11.60
CA ILE A 12 -23.19 10.50 11.01
C ILE A 12 -24.57 11.13 11.23
N ALA A 13 -25.38 11.24 10.16
CA ALA A 13 -26.81 11.59 10.24
C ALA A 13 -27.69 10.49 9.60
N ARG A 14 -28.82 10.17 10.24
CA ARG A 14 -29.85 9.20 9.80
C ARG A 14 -31.01 9.90 9.09
N ARG A 15 -31.59 9.29 8.03
CA ARG A 15 -33.04 9.31 7.70
C ARG A 15 -33.41 8.45 6.47
N GLY A 16 -34.48 7.64 6.62
CA GLY A 16 -35.65 7.51 5.72
C GLY A 16 -35.55 6.82 4.34
N PRO A 17 -36.52 5.99 3.93
CA PRO A 17 -36.47 5.24 2.67
C PRO A 17 -37.20 5.92 1.50
N VAL A 18 -36.84 5.57 0.26
CA VAL A 18 -37.72 5.12 -0.86
C VAL A 18 -36.92 4.98 -2.17
N SER A 19 -37.21 3.90 -2.88
CA SER A 19 -36.66 3.42 -4.16
C SER A 19 -36.74 4.39 -5.34
N GLN A 20 -35.71 4.37 -6.19
CA GLN A 20 -35.82 4.26 -7.65
C GLN A 20 -34.44 4.00 -8.26
N ILE A 21 -34.32 2.88 -8.99
CA ILE A 21 -33.05 2.33 -9.45
C ILE A 21 -32.55 3.16 -10.64
N SER A 22 -31.39 3.81 -10.49
CA SER A 22 -30.79 4.71 -11.48
C SER A 22 -29.36 4.27 -11.73
N THR A 23 -28.87 4.38 -12.97
CA THR A 23 -27.56 3.94 -13.46
C THR A 23 -26.35 4.47 -12.66
N ALA A 24 -26.56 5.41 -11.72
CA ALA A 24 -25.61 5.80 -10.68
C ALA A 24 -25.34 4.70 -9.62
N GLU A 25 -26.26 3.77 -9.38
CA GLU A 25 -26.11 2.67 -8.42
C GLU A 25 -25.07 1.63 -8.85
N LEU A 26 -24.86 1.44 -10.16
CA LEU A 26 -23.76 0.61 -10.64
C LEU A 26 -22.40 1.21 -10.28
N HIS A 27 -22.26 2.54 -10.28
CA HIS A 27 -21.02 3.19 -9.83
C HIS A 27 -20.88 3.20 -8.30
N GLN A 28 -21.96 3.35 -7.54
CA GLN A 28 -21.92 3.25 -6.07
C GLN A 28 -21.60 1.83 -5.58
N SER A 29 -21.94 0.80 -6.35
CA SER A 29 -21.57 -0.59 -6.02
C SER A 29 -20.05 -0.82 -6.02
N SER A 30 -19.29 0.01 -6.75
CA SER A 30 -17.83 -0.06 -6.77
C SER A 30 -17.17 0.62 -5.55
N ASP A 31 -17.84 1.62 -4.96
CA ASP A 31 -17.35 2.32 -3.77
C ASP A 31 -17.63 1.52 -2.48
N LEU A 32 -18.70 0.72 -2.44
CA LEU A 32 -18.95 -0.23 -1.35
C LEU A 32 -18.06 -1.48 -1.38
N GLN A 33 -17.38 -1.75 -2.51
CA GLN A 33 -16.48 -2.91 -2.67
C GLN A 33 -15.04 -2.67 -2.20
N HIS A 34 -14.73 -1.50 -1.65
CA HIS A 34 -13.56 -1.33 -0.79
C HIS A 34 -13.86 -1.68 0.68
N GLN A 35 -14.79 -2.59 0.94
CA GLN A 35 -14.72 -3.37 2.17
C GLN A 35 -13.36 -4.06 2.19
N ARG A 36 -12.48 -3.60 3.10
CA ARG A 36 -11.24 -4.29 3.45
C ARG A 36 -11.60 -5.76 3.62
N ARG A 37 -11.13 -6.61 2.70
CA ARG A 37 -11.27 -8.06 2.84
C ARG A 37 -10.77 -8.43 4.22
N GLU A 38 -11.52 -9.22 4.98
CA GLU A 38 -11.14 -9.63 6.35
C GLU A 38 -9.72 -10.22 6.40
N ALA A 39 -9.28 -10.88 5.32
CA ALA A 39 -7.93 -11.40 5.14
C ALA A 39 -6.81 -10.32 5.13
N HIS A 40 -7.15 -9.05 4.92
CA HIS A 40 -6.24 -7.89 4.96
C HIS A 40 -6.41 -7.05 6.24
N ILE A 41 -7.22 -7.51 7.19
CA ILE A 41 -7.28 -6.93 8.53
C ILE A 41 -6.18 -7.59 9.37
N PRO A 42 -5.19 -6.83 9.86
CA PRO A 42 -4.15 -7.40 10.71
C PRO A 42 -4.78 -7.99 11.96
N LYS A 43 -4.62 -9.31 12.16
CA LYS A 43 -5.08 -9.98 13.37
C LYS A 43 -4.26 -9.46 14.55
N GLY A 44 -4.88 -8.63 15.38
CA GLY A 44 -4.27 -8.09 16.60
C GLY A 44 -4.33 -6.57 16.77
N SER A 45 -4.82 -5.80 15.77
CA SER A 45 -5.09 -4.39 16.00
C SER A 45 -6.39 -4.24 16.78
N ASN A 46 -6.35 -3.60 17.96
CA ASN A 46 -7.54 -2.89 18.42
C ASN A 46 -7.91 -1.88 17.32
N ASP A 47 -9.19 -1.63 17.04
CA ASP A 47 -9.65 -0.85 15.86
C ASP A 47 -9.06 0.59 15.77
N GLU A 48 -8.35 1.05 16.81
CA GLU A 48 -7.73 2.36 16.95
C GLU A 48 -6.20 2.38 16.73
N GLU A 49 -5.53 1.24 16.55
CA GLU A 49 -4.06 1.23 16.45
C GLU A 49 -3.56 1.73 15.08
N GLN A 50 -2.77 2.81 15.07
CA GLN A 50 -2.12 3.30 13.86
C GLN A 50 -1.13 2.27 13.32
N LEU A 51 -1.28 1.90 12.05
CA LEU A 51 -0.40 0.93 11.38
C LEU A 51 0.57 1.64 10.43
N TYR A 52 1.74 1.03 10.26
CA TYR A 52 2.82 1.50 9.40
C TYR A 52 3.20 0.44 8.37
N ILE A 53 3.63 0.90 7.19
CA ILE A 53 4.21 0.05 6.15
C ILE A 53 5.73 0.27 6.16
N LEU A 54 6.50 -0.82 6.21
CA LEU A 54 7.94 -0.77 5.99
C LEU A 54 8.23 -1.04 4.52
N THR A 55 8.92 -0.10 3.88
CA THR A 55 9.33 -0.20 2.49
C THR A 55 10.85 -0.21 2.37
N LEU A 56 11.34 -0.93 1.37
CA LEU A 56 12.75 -0.91 0.96
C LEU A 56 12.93 0.11 -0.16
N LEU A 57 13.90 1.01 0.02
CA LEU A 57 14.31 1.95 -1.03
C LEU A 57 15.33 1.27 -1.94
N THR A 58 15.08 1.36 -3.25
CA THR A 58 16.01 0.92 -4.29
C THR A 58 16.90 2.08 -4.75
N ASP A 59 17.86 1.83 -5.63
CA ASP A 59 18.59 2.91 -6.29
C ASP A 59 17.65 3.78 -7.15
N LYS A 60 18.13 4.98 -7.49
CA LYS A 60 17.35 5.98 -8.22
C LYS A 60 16.89 5.48 -9.60
N ARG A 61 17.70 4.66 -10.26
CA ARG A 61 17.38 4.16 -11.60
C ARG A 61 16.23 3.16 -11.52
N HIS A 62 16.34 2.15 -10.67
CA HIS A 62 15.27 1.17 -10.45
C HIS A 62 13.97 1.82 -10.00
N HIS A 63 14.04 2.77 -9.06
CA HIS A 63 12.86 3.50 -8.61
C HIS A 63 12.20 4.30 -9.74
N GLY A 64 13.01 4.98 -10.57
CA GLY A 64 12.53 5.76 -11.70
C GLY A 64 11.87 4.92 -12.78
N GLU A 65 12.53 3.85 -13.21
CA GLU A 65 12.02 2.93 -14.24
C GLU A 65 10.70 2.29 -13.79
N MET A 66 10.64 1.80 -12.55
CA MET A 66 9.41 1.17 -12.03
C MET A 66 8.27 2.17 -11.81
N THR A 67 8.59 3.40 -11.43
CA THR A 67 7.60 4.47 -11.31
C THR A 67 7.05 4.89 -12.68
N ALA A 68 7.91 4.95 -13.71
CA ALA A 68 7.49 5.24 -15.08
C ALA A 68 6.51 4.17 -15.60
N LEU A 69 6.83 2.88 -15.41
CA LEU A 69 5.93 1.77 -15.76
C LEU A 69 4.57 1.90 -15.06
N ARG A 70 4.56 2.21 -13.75
CA ARG A 70 3.31 2.43 -13.01
C ARG A 70 2.47 3.55 -13.61
N ARG A 71 3.08 4.68 -13.94
CA ARG A 71 2.38 5.84 -14.52
C ARG A 71 1.89 5.59 -15.94
N GLN A 72 2.59 4.77 -16.71
CA GLN A 72 2.21 4.41 -18.07
C GLN A 72 0.99 3.48 -18.11
N TRP A 73 0.95 2.49 -17.22
CA TRP A 73 -0.01 1.37 -17.35
C TRP A 73 -1.18 1.41 -16.37
N PHE A 74 -1.06 2.12 -15.24
CA PHE A 74 -2.14 2.17 -14.24
C PHE A 74 -2.91 3.49 -14.30
N PRO A 75 -4.24 3.46 -14.11
CA PRO A 75 -5.04 4.67 -13.97
C PRO A 75 -4.49 5.59 -12.87
N PRO A 76 -4.34 6.92 -13.11
CA PRO A 76 -3.76 7.85 -12.15
C PRO A 76 -4.43 7.83 -10.77
N ARG A 77 -5.76 7.62 -10.74
CA ARG A 77 -6.54 7.53 -9.49
C ARG A 77 -6.12 6.40 -8.54
N LEU A 78 -5.43 5.37 -9.05
CA LEU A 78 -4.93 4.24 -8.26
C LEU A 78 -3.49 4.47 -7.74
N LEU A 79 -2.77 5.44 -8.29
CA LEU A 79 -1.37 5.71 -7.98
C LEU A 79 -1.25 6.69 -6.81
N LYS A 80 -1.40 6.20 -5.58
CA LYS A 80 -1.28 7.01 -4.36
C LYS A 80 0.17 7.34 -3.98
N VAL A 81 1.10 6.48 -4.39
CA VAL A 81 2.54 6.57 -4.10
C VAL A 81 3.35 6.03 -5.28
N ASP A 82 4.58 6.51 -5.40
CA ASP A 82 5.56 6.01 -6.38
C ASP A 82 5.99 4.55 -6.08
N ALA A 83 6.79 3.96 -6.97
CA ALA A 83 7.20 2.57 -6.85
C ALA A 83 7.98 2.31 -5.56
N HIS A 84 7.61 1.27 -4.82
CA HIS A 84 8.28 0.84 -3.59
C HIS A 84 8.15 -0.68 -3.43
N ILE A 85 9.10 -1.29 -2.74
CA ILE A 85 9.04 -2.69 -2.34
C ILE A 85 8.54 -2.73 -0.90
N THR A 86 7.39 -3.36 -0.66
CA THR A 86 6.84 -3.53 0.69
C THR A 86 7.46 -4.75 1.36
N LEU A 87 8.12 -4.54 2.51
CA LEU A 87 8.62 -5.63 3.36
C LEU A 87 7.55 -6.07 4.37
N PHE A 88 6.87 -5.10 4.99
CA PHE A 88 5.77 -5.34 5.93
C PHE A 88 4.64 -4.34 5.68
N HIS A 89 3.39 -4.81 5.68
CA HIS A 89 2.21 -4.00 5.36
C HIS A 89 1.39 -3.57 6.59
N ALA A 90 1.78 -3.99 7.80
CA ALA A 90 1.03 -3.75 9.03
C ALA A 90 1.92 -3.83 10.29
N LEU A 91 2.78 -2.84 10.50
CA LEU A 91 3.57 -2.70 11.73
C LEU A 91 2.80 -1.89 12.78
N PRO A 92 2.74 -2.36 14.04
CA PRO A 92 1.97 -1.71 15.10
C PRO A 92 2.61 -0.40 15.55
N GLY A 93 1.82 0.68 15.57
CA GLY A 93 2.26 2.00 15.99
C GLY A 93 2.66 2.05 17.46
N SER A 94 2.04 1.24 18.32
CA SER A 94 2.39 1.15 19.75
C SER A 94 3.86 0.76 19.98
N LYS A 95 4.49 0.07 19.01
CA LYS A 95 5.87 -0.43 19.10
C LYS A 95 6.83 0.32 18.18
N LEU A 96 6.44 1.47 17.62
CA LEU A 96 7.21 2.16 16.58
C LEU A 96 8.66 2.45 16.98
N SER A 97 8.90 2.86 18.23
CA SER A 97 10.27 3.11 18.73
C SER A 97 11.14 1.86 18.72
N LYS A 98 10.58 0.72 19.13
CA LYS A 98 11.27 -0.57 19.10
C LYS A 98 11.50 -1.04 17.66
N VAL A 99 10.48 -0.93 16.80
CA VAL A 99 10.58 -1.26 15.37
C VAL A 99 11.70 -0.47 14.71
N LYS A 100 11.82 0.84 14.98
CA LYS A 100 12.92 1.67 14.47
C LYS A 100 14.30 1.20 14.94
N ALA A 101 14.42 0.85 16.21
CA ALA A 101 15.68 0.32 16.77
C ALA A 101 16.05 -1.02 16.12
N ASP A 102 15.09 -1.94 16.00
CA ASP A 102 15.30 -3.25 15.38
C ASP A 102 15.70 -3.10 13.89
N ILE A 103 15.06 -2.18 13.16
CA ILE A 103 15.43 -1.87 11.76
C ILE A 103 16.86 -1.34 11.68
N ALA A 104 17.25 -0.41 12.57
CA ALA A 104 18.60 0.16 12.55
C ALA A 104 19.67 -0.90 12.83
N ASP A 105 19.41 -1.79 13.80
CA ASP A 105 20.31 -2.88 14.17
C ASP A 105 20.48 -3.91 13.04
N VAL A 106 19.38 -4.30 12.39
CA VAL A 106 19.42 -5.18 11.21
C VAL A 106 20.16 -4.49 10.06
N ALA A 107 19.85 -3.23 9.77
CA ALA A 107 20.49 -2.49 8.68
C ALA A 107 22.01 -2.34 8.89
N ALA A 108 22.48 -2.15 10.13
CA ALA A 108 23.89 -2.04 10.45
C ALA A 108 24.69 -3.32 10.19
N ARG A 109 24.05 -4.50 10.31
CA ARG A 109 24.68 -5.81 10.07
C ARG A 109 24.39 -6.39 8.68
N THR A 110 23.54 -5.75 7.89
CA THR A 110 23.16 -6.24 6.57
C THR A 110 24.02 -5.57 5.50
N ALA A 111 24.81 -6.37 4.79
CA ALA A 111 25.51 -5.87 3.60
C ALA A 111 24.50 -5.47 2.53
N ARG A 112 24.87 -4.50 1.68
CA ARG A 112 24.08 -4.18 0.49
C ARG A 112 24.00 -5.42 -0.40
N PHE A 113 22.79 -5.74 -0.84
CA PHE A 113 22.53 -6.86 -1.75
C PHE A 113 21.90 -6.34 -3.05
N PRO A 114 22.19 -6.98 -4.19
CA PRO A 114 21.57 -6.63 -5.46
C PRO A 114 20.09 -7.02 -5.46
N ILE A 115 19.28 -6.15 -6.06
CA ILE A 115 17.89 -6.45 -6.40
C ILE A 115 17.78 -6.35 -7.91
N GLY A 116 17.30 -7.42 -8.52
CA GLY A 116 17.12 -7.53 -9.96
C GLY A 116 15.66 -7.75 -10.34
N VAL A 117 15.35 -7.36 -11.56
CA VAL A 117 14.10 -7.65 -12.26
C VAL A 117 14.46 -8.37 -13.55
N GLY A 118 13.78 -9.47 -13.86
CA GLY A 118 13.98 -10.20 -15.12
C GLY A 118 13.12 -9.64 -16.26
N ASP A 119 13.66 -9.62 -17.48
CA ASP A 119 13.01 -9.06 -18.68
C ASP A 119 11.72 -9.81 -19.08
N GLN A 120 11.54 -11.06 -18.64
CA GLN A 120 10.39 -11.91 -18.97
C GLN A 120 9.52 -12.27 -17.75
N ASP A 121 9.67 -11.56 -16.64
CA ASP A 121 9.07 -11.94 -15.35
C ASP A 121 7.84 -11.12 -14.94
N VAL A 122 7.10 -10.65 -15.94
CA VAL A 122 5.78 -10.04 -15.74
C VAL A 122 4.74 -11.14 -15.63
N TYR A 123 3.86 -11.06 -14.63
CA TYR A 123 2.80 -12.05 -14.41
C TYR A 123 1.48 -11.40 -14.00
N GLU A 124 0.36 -12.06 -14.30
CA GLU A 124 -0.97 -11.59 -13.96
C GLU A 124 -1.30 -11.85 -12.48
N MET A 125 -1.92 -10.86 -11.81
CA MET A 125 -2.37 -10.94 -10.41
C MET A 125 -3.91 -10.87 -10.28
N GLY A 126 -4.63 -11.18 -11.35
CA GLY A 126 -6.10 -11.14 -11.47
C GLY A 126 -6.70 -9.73 -11.62
N LYS A 127 -6.33 -8.77 -10.76
CA LYS A 127 -6.73 -7.35 -10.89
C LYS A 127 -5.55 -6.41 -11.17
N GLY A 128 -4.44 -6.96 -11.63
CA GLY A 128 -3.22 -6.19 -11.86
C GLY A 128 -2.10 -7.05 -12.39
N VAL A 129 -0.93 -6.46 -12.42
CA VAL A 129 0.28 -7.05 -12.98
C VAL A 129 1.38 -7.01 -11.92
N GLY A 130 2.07 -8.13 -11.76
CA GLY A 130 3.25 -8.27 -10.92
C GLY A 130 4.52 -8.41 -11.76
N ILE A 131 5.64 -8.07 -11.16
CA ILE A 131 6.97 -8.25 -11.72
C ILE A 131 7.76 -9.03 -10.68
N LYS A 132 8.36 -10.17 -11.05
CA LYS A 132 9.16 -10.93 -10.09
C LYS A 132 10.44 -10.17 -9.74
N LEU A 133 10.78 -10.25 -8.47
CA LEU A 133 12.01 -9.70 -7.91
C LEU A 133 12.97 -10.84 -7.61
N TYR A 134 14.25 -10.61 -7.88
CA TYR A 134 15.33 -11.50 -7.52
C TYR A 134 16.25 -10.79 -6.53
N ALA A 135 16.63 -11.49 -5.47
CA ALA A 135 17.70 -11.08 -4.57
C ALA A 135 18.86 -12.05 -4.76
N GLY A 136 20.06 -11.51 -4.95
CA GLY A 136 21.31 -12.26 -5.08
C GLY A 136 22.15 -12.23 -3.80
#